data_AF-A0A167SEA0-F1
#
_entry.id   AF-A0A167SEA0-F1
#
_cell.length_a   1.000
_cell.length_b   1.000
_cell.length_c   1.000
_cell.angle_alpha   90.00
_cell.angle_beta   90.00
_cell.angle_gamma   90.00
#
_symmetry.space_group_name_H-M   'P 1'
#
loop_
_entity.id
_entity.type
_entity.pdbx_description
1 polymer ?
#
loop_
_entity_poly.entity_id
_entity_poly.type
_entity_poly.pdbx_seq_one_letter_code
_entity_poly.pdbx_strand_id
1 'polypeptide(L)' 'MRAGFMSSSQRPGISAPYDPVHLTHVGFNSSTGEFIGLPKEWQLLLQESGISKHEQEANPQTVMDIVKFYQE' A
#
# COMPACT_ATOMS: atom_id res chain seq x y z
N MET A 1 18.29 35.63 45.70
CA MET A 1 18.73 34.29 45.25
C MET A 1 17.61 33.66 44.42
N ARG A 2 17.95 33.22 43.20
CA ARG A 2 17.31 32.24 42.30
C ARG A 2 15.83 32.40 41.90
N ALA A 3 15.66 32.78 40.63
CA ALA A 3 14.50 32.50 39.81
C ALA A 3 14.34 30.99 39.55
N GLY A 4 13.11 30.54 39.29
CA GLY A 4 12.84 29.15 38.92
C GLY A 4 11.39 28.85 38.55
N PHE A 5 10.72 29.71 37.79
CA PHE A 5 9.52 29.32 37.03
C PHE A 5 9.92 29.09 35.58
N MET A 6 10.06 27.84 35.15
CA MET A 6 9.85 27.46 33.75
C MET A 6 9.21 26.07 33.70
N SER A 7 7.89 26.09 33.57
CA SER A 7 7.08 24.98 33.11
C SER A 7 7.55 24.55 31.72
N SER A 8 8.37 23.51 31.62
CA SER A 8 8.56 22.82 30.35
C SER A 8 7.48 21.74 30.23
N SER A 9 6.29 22.15 29.83
CA SER A 9 5.30 21.24 29.25
C SER A 9 5.86 20.71 27.94
N GLN A 10 6.78 19.75 28.02
CA GLN A 10 7.23 19.00 26.86
C GLN A 10 6.02 18.29 26.28
N ARG A 11 5.51 18.81 25.17
CA ARG A 11 4.52 18.11 24.36
C ARG A 11 5.10 16.74 24.03
N PRO A 12 4.35 15.64 24.20
CA PRO A 12 4.80 14.32 23.79
C PRO A 12 5.31 14.41 22.35
N GLY A 13 6.60 14.12 22.14
CA GLY A 13 7.19 14.10 20.81
C GLY A 13 6.54 12.96 20.04
N ILE A 14 5.72 13.28 19.04
CA ILE A 14 5.18 12.28 18.13
C ILE A 14 6.37 11.75 17.34
N SER A 15 6.77 10.51 17.58
CA SER A 15 7.80 9.83 16.79
C SER A 15 7.23 9.39 15.45
N ALA A 16 8.12 9.10 14.49
CA ALA A 16 7.71 8.42 13.26
C ALA A 16 7.04 7.07 13.59
N PRO A 17 6.13 6.58 12.74
CA PRO A 17 5.55 5.24 12.89
C PRO A 17 6.66 4.20 12.93
N TYR A 18 6.51 3.24 13.85
CA TYR A 18 7.37 2.06 13.90
C TYR A 18 6.84 1.07 12.86
N ASP A 19 7.70 0.69 11.92
CA ASP A 19 7.42 -0.25 10.82
C ASP A 19 6.23 0.14 9.91
N PRO A 20 6.36 1.23 9.12
CA PRO A 20 5.27 1.69 8.27
C PRO A 20 5.00 0.71 7.12
N VAL A 21 3.82 0.09 7.11
CA VAL A 21 3.31 -0.68 5.97
C VAL A 21 2.61 0.25 4.98
N HIS A 22 3.06 0.24 3.72
CA HIS A 22 2.44 1.02 2.65
C HIS A 22 1.24 0.26 2.07
N LEU A 23 0.05 0.57 2.57
CA LEU A 23 -1.19 0.04 2.01
C LEU A 23 -1.63 0.90 0.82
N THR A 24 -1.29 0.47 -0.39
CA THR A 24 -1.83 1.10 -1.59
C THR A 24 -3.25 0.58 -1.83
N HIS A 25 -4.25 1.46 -1.85
CA HIS A 25 -5.60 1.08 -2.23
C HIS A 25 -5.61 0.74 -3.73
N VAL A 26 -5.64 -0.55 -4.05
CA VAL A 26 -5.77 -1.03 -5.42
C VAL A 26 -7.23 -1.07 -5.81
N GLY A 27 -7.56 -0.41 -6.91
CA GLY A 27 -8.87 -0.49 -7.56
C GLY A 27 -8.76 -1.10 -8.96
N PHE A 28 -9.86 -1.63 -9.48
CA PHE A 28 -9.97 -2.06 -10.87
C PHE A 28 -10.92 -1.13 -11.61
N ASN A 29 -10.46 -0.52 -12.70
CA ASN A 29 -11.30 0.32 -13.55
C ASN A 29 -11.95 -0.56 -14.63
N SER A 30 -13.22 -0.89 -14.43
CA SER A 30 -14.00 -1.71 -15.37
C SER A 30 -14.23 -1.05 -16.74
N SER A 31 -14.05 0.27 -16.86
CA SER A 31 -14.21 0.97 -18.15
C SER A 31 -12.95 0.86 -19.02
N THR A 32 -11.77 0.81 -18.40
CA THR A 32 -10.47 0.73 -19.11
C THR A 32 -9.84 -0.65 -19.06
N GLY A 33 -10.31 -1.52 -18.17
CA GLY A 33 -9.72 -2.84 -17.95
C GLY A 33 -8.42 -2.82 -17.14
N GLU A 34 -8.10 -1.70 -16.49
CA GLU A 34 -6.80 -1.51 -15.86
C GLU A 34 -6.90 -1.41 -14.34
N PHE A 35 -5.91 -1.98 -13.65
CA PHE A 35 -5.72 -1.75 -12.23
C PHE A 35 -5.14 -0.35 -11.97
N ILE A 36 -5.73 0.34 -11.00
CA ILE A 36 -5.27 1.63 -10.50
C ILE A 36 -4.61 1.39 -9.15
N GLY A 37 -3.43 1.98 -8.96
CA GLY A 37 -2.69 1.88 -7.69
C GLY A 37 -2.00 0.53 -7.49
N LEU A 38 -1.89 -0.33 -8.51
CA LEU A 38 -1.11 -1.57 -8.39
C LEU A 38 0.37 -1.22 -8.13
N PRO A 39 0.97 -1.69 -7.02
CA PRO A 39 2.40 -1.57 -6.78
C PRO A 39 3.24 -2.19 -7.91
N LYS A 40 4.45 -1.67 -8.11
CA LYS A 40 5.33 -2.07 -9.23
C LYS A 40 5.71 -3.54 -9.14
N GLU A 41 5.97 -4.03 -7.94
CA GLU A 41 6.28 -5.42 -7.64
C GLU A 41 5.14 -6.36 -8.05
N TRP A 42 3.88 -5.96 -7.88
CA TRP A 42 2.73 -6.77 -8.30
C TRP A 42 2.56 -6.74 -9.81
N GLN A 43 2.82 -5.61 -10.46
CA GLN A 43 2.83 -5.54 -11.93
C GLN A 43 3.85 -6.50 -12.53
N LEU A 44 5.05 -6.58 -11.94
CA LEU A 44 6.09 -7.51 -12.35
C LEU A 44 5.68 -8.95 -12.09
N LEU A 45 5.16 -9.25 -10.89
CA LEU A 45 4.69 -10.59 -10.54
C LEU A 45 3.63 -11.10 -11.52
N LEU A 46 2.66 -10.28 -11.89
CA LEU A 46 1.62 -10.67 -12.86
C LEU A 46 2.22 -10.95 -14.24
N GLN A 47 3.18 -10.14 -14.68
CA GLN A 47 3.88 -10.36 -15.95
C GLN A 47 4.73 -11.64 -15.94
N GLU A 48 5.51 -11.86 -14.87
CA GLU A 48 6.34 -13.05 -14.69
C GLU A 48 5.51 -14.34 -14.54
N SER A 49 4.32 -14.22 -13.96
CA SER A 49 3.35 -15.32 -13.84
C SER A 49 2.59 -15.61 -15.14
N GLY A 50 2.84 -14.83 -16.21
CA GLY A 50 2.19 -14.98 -17.51
C GLY A 50 0.75 -14.49 -17.56
N ILE A 51 0.29 -13.73 -16.55
CA ILE A 51 -1.08 -13.23 -16.46
C ILE A 51 -1.21 -12.01 -17.37
N SER A 52 -1.85 -12.22 -18.53
CA SER A 52 -2.08 -11.19 -19.54
C SER A 52 -3.06 -10.11 -19.07
N LYS A 53 -3.03 -8.93 -19.71
CA LYS A 53 -4.05 -7.89 -19.48
C LYS A 53 -5.47 -8.41 -19.70
N HIS A 54 -5.67 -9.26 -20.70
CA HIS A 54 -6.98 -9.83 -20.98
C HIS A 54 -7.50 -10.72 -19.83
N GLU A 55 -6.63 -11.52 -19.21
CA GLU A 55 -7.00 -12.33 -18.05
C GLU A 55 -7.27 -11.48 -16.81
N GLN A 56 -6.52 -10.38 -16.66
CA GLN A 56 -6.78 -9.37 -15.62
C GLN A 56 -8.16 -8.74 -15.78
N GLU A 57 -8.56 -8.43 -17.01
CA GLU A 57 -9.88 -7.88 -17.33
C GLU A 57 -11.00 -8.89 -17.13
N ALA A 58 -10.77 -10.14 -17.54
CA ALA A 58 -11.76 -11.22 -17.44
C ALA A 58 -12.01 -11.64 -15.99
N ASN A 59 -10.96 -11.65 -15.15
CA ASN A 59 -11.03 -12.13 -13.77
C ASN A 59 -10.26 -11.20 -12.80
N PRO A 60 -10.68 -9.93 -12.64
CA PRO A 60 -9.96 -8.96 -11.82
C PRO A 60 -9.90 -9.37 -10.35
N GLN A 61 -10.94 -10.05 -9.84
CA GLN A 61 -10.96 -10.54 -8.46
C GLN A 61 -9.92 -11.64 -8.23
N THR A 62 -9.80 -12.61 -9.15
CA THR A 62 -8.80 -13.68 -9.08
C THR A 62 -7.38 -13.12 -9.08
N VAL A 63 -7.12 -12.10 -9.91
CA VAL A 63 -5.83 -11.42 -9.94
C VAL A 63 -5.52 -10.73 -8.61
N MET A 64 -6.50 -10.07 -8.00
CA MET A 64 -6.35 -9.48 -6.67
C MET A 64 -6.05 -10.53 -5.60
N ASP A 65 -6.68 -11.70 -5.68
CA ASP A 65 -6.51 -12.76 -4.68
C ASP A 65 -5.13 -13.43 -4.81
N ILE A 66 -4.64 -13.65 -6.04
CA ILE A 66 -3.26 -14.11 -6.30
C ILE A 66 -2.25 -13.15 -5.67
N VAL A 67 -2.43 -11.86 -5.92
CA VAL A 67 -1.51 -10.83 -5.44
C VAL A 67 -1.52 -10.68 -3.91
N LYS A 68 -2.67 -10.90 -3.26
CA LYS A 68 -2.76 -10.96 -1.78
C LYS A 68 -2.04 -12.19 -1.22
N PHE A 69 -2.16 -13.35 -1.87
CA PHE A 69 -1.50 -14.57 -1.42
C PHE A 69 0.02 -14.42 -1.32
N TYR A 70 0.65 -13.65 -2.20
CA TYR A 70 2.10 -13.38 -2.15
C TYR A 70 2.53 -12.32 -1.11
N GLN A 71 1.61 -11.75 -0.34
CA GLN A 71 1.90 -10.82 0.76
C GLN A 71 1.84 -11.46 2.15
N GLU A 72 1.29 -12.68 2.26
CA GLU A 72 1.39 -13.51 3.47
C GLU A 72 2.73 -14.27 3.49
#